data_AF-A0A1E7HL69-F1
#
_entry.id   AF-A0A1E7HL69-F1
#
_cell.length_a   1.000
_cell.length_b   1.000
_cell.length_c   1.000
_cell.angle_alpha   90.00
_cell.angle_beta   90.00
_cell.angle_gamma   90.00
#
_symmetry.space_group_name_H-M   'P 1'
#
loop_
_entity.id
_entity.type
_entity.pdbx_description
1 polymer ?
#
loop_
_entity_poly.entity_id
_entity_poly.type
_entity_poly.pdbx_seq_one_letter_code
_entity_poly.pdbx_strand_id
1 'polypeptide(L)'
;MSIKTFMKYYVGVLLFIDLLAMAVIGFLLRLIIPAGRLAHGEKYFLGLHRHAWVDIHLYLALLFVLLVIYHIWLNWTWIVHSTKQHCRRNKKNI
;
A
#
# COMPACT_ATOMS: atom_id res chain seq x y z
N MET A 1 -0.86 -19.70 -20.18
CA MET A 1 -1.29 -18.70 -19.19
C MET A 1 -1.16 -17.31 -19.83
N SER A 2 -2.20 -16.48 -19.81
CA SER A 2 -2.20 -15.18 -20.53
C SER A 2 -1.31 -14.15 -19.83
N ILE A 3 -0.55 -13.35 -20.59
CA ILE A 3 0.34 -12.29 -20.09
C ILE A 3 -0.37 -11.33 -19.12
N LYS A 4 -1.65 -11.03 -19.36
CA LYS A 4 -2.46 -10.15 -18.49
C LYS A 4 -2.68 -10.74 -17.11
N THR A 5 -2.84 -12.07 -17.01
CA THR A 5 -3.03 -12.77 -15.74
C THR A 5 -1.73 -12.73 -14.92
N PHE A 6 -0.58 -12.89 -15.57
CA PHE A 6 0.71 -12.72 -14.92
C PHE A 6 0.87 -11.30 -14.36
N MET A 7 0.61 -10.26 -15.16
CA MET A 7 0.71 -8.86 -14.72
C MET A 7 -0.17 -8.59 -13.48
N LYS A 8 -1.43 -9.07 -13.49
CA LYS A 8 -2.33 -8.94 -12.34
C LYS A 8 -1.79 -9.62 -11.09
N TYR A 9 -1.25 -10.83 -11.24
CA TYR A 9 -0.66 -11.58 -10.12
C TYR A 9 0.53 -10.84 -9.52
N TYR A 10 1.51 -10.45 -10.35
CA TYR A 10 2.71 -9.75 -9.87
C TYR A 10 2.38 -8.40 -9.23
N VAL A 11 1.50 -7.60 -9.84
CA VAL A 11 1.08 -6.32 -9.25
C VAL A 11 0.37 -6.55 -7.91
N GLY A 12 -0.44 -7.60 -7.79
CA GLY A 12 -1.07 -7.97 -6.52
C GLY A 12 -0.06 -8.37 -5.44
N VAL A 13 0.93 -9.19 -5.78
CA VAL A 13 2.00 -9.60 -4.85
C VAL A 13 2.85 -8.39 -4.43
N LEU A 14 3.23 -7.53 -5.37
CA LEU A 14 3.99 -6.32 -5.09
C LEU A 14 3.21 -5.37 -4.17
N LEU A 15 1.93 -5.15 -4.43
CA LEU A 15 1.06 -4.36 -3.56
C LEU A 15 1.00 -4.91 -2.13
N PHE A 16 0.91 -6.24 -1.98
CA PHE A 16 0.84 -6.85 -0.67
C PHE A 16 2.14 -6.69 0.12
N ILE A 17 3.30 -6.91 -0.53
CA ILE A 17 4.61 -6.73 0.10
C ILE A 17 4.83 -5.27 0.47
N ASP A 18 4.50 -4.35 -0.43
CA ASP A 18 4.64 -2.90 -0.22
C ASP A 18 3.75 -2.40 0.92
N LEU A 19 2.50 -2.89 1.00
CA LEU A 19 1.62 -2.63 2.13
C LEU A 19 2.22 -3.09 3.46
N LEU A 20 2.82 -4.28 3.51
CA LEU A 20 3.46 -4.79 4.72
C LEU A 20 4.68 -3.96 5.11
N ALA A 21 5.52 -3.59 4.13
CA ALA A 21 6.67 -2.71 4.37
C ALA A 21 6.22 -1.34 4.91
N MET A 22 5.19 -0.75 4.30
CA MET A 22 4.56 0.49 4.75
C MET A 22 4.03 0.38 6.17
N ALA A 23 3.33 -0.70 6.50
CA ALA A 23 2.82 -0.92 7.86
C ALA A 23 3.97 -1.00 8.87
N VAL A 24 4.98 -1.84 8.60
CA VAL A 24 6.14 -2.00 9.49
C VAL A 24 6.86 -0.67 9.73
N ILE A 25 7.12 0.11 8.69
CA ILE A 25 7.81 1.40 8.84
C ILE A 25 6.92 2.43 9.53
N GLY A 26 5.61 2.44 9.25
CA GLY A 26 4.65 3.30 9.95
C GLY A 26 4.59 3.00 11.45
N PHE A 27 4.57 1.72 11.82
CA PHE A 27 4.68 1.28 13.21
C PHE A 27 6.03 1.65 13.83
N LEU A 28 7.13 1.46 13.10
CA LEU A 28 8.48 1.85 13.52
C LEU A 28 8.55 3.34 13.86
N LEU A 29 8.06 4.21 12.97
CA LEU A 29 8.05 5.65 13.14
C LEU A 29 7.14 6.15 14.26
N ARG A 30 6.10 5.38 14.62
CA ARG A 30 5.17 5.75 15.68
C ARG A 30 5.57 5.22 17.05
N LEU A 31 6.03 3.98 17.13
CA LEU A 31 6.26 3.27 18.40
C LEU A 31 7.72 3.33 18.86
N ILE A 32 8.66 3.26 17.93
CA ILE A 32 10.09 3.15 18.26
C ILE A 32 10.77 4.53 18.21
N ILE A 33 10.38 5.40 17.26
CA ILE A 33 10.97 6.75 17.12
C ILE A 33 9.88 7.84 17.21
N PRO A 34 9.22 7.99 18.37
CA PRO A 34 8.11 8.92 18.53
C PRO A 34 8.53 10.36 18.21
N ALA A 35 7.61 11.11 17.59
CA ALA A 35 7.81 12.52 17.31
C ALA A 35 7.80 13.32 18.62
N GLY A 36 8.84 14.09 18.92
CA GLY A 36 8.90 14.92 20.12
C GLY A 36 10.26 15.56 20.42
N ARG A 37 10.32 16.31 21.53
CA ARG A 37 11.55 16.87 22.11
C ARG A 37 12.39 15.77 22.81
N LEU A 38 12.67 14.69 22.09
CA LEU A 38 13.72 13.76 22.50
C LEU A 38 15.06 14.34 22.05
N ALA A 39 16.10 14.15 22.87
CA ALA A 39 17.46 14.62 22.61
C ALA A 39 17.92 14.15 21.21
N HIS A 40 18.75 14.95 20.53
CA HIS A 40 19.18 14.71 19.14
C HIS A 40 19.77 13.31 18.87
N GLY A 41 20.26 12.61 19.91
CA GLY A 41 20.80 11.25 19.81
C GLY A 41 19.78 10.11 19.85
N GLU A 42 18.56 10.35 20.34
CA GLU A 42 17.52 9.32 20.56
C GLU A 42 16.67 9.04 19.31
N LYS A 43 17.03 9.63 18.16
CA LYS A 43 16.26 9.59 16.90
C LYS A 43 16.85 8.65 15.85
N TYR A 44 17.82 7.82 16.22
CA TYR A 44 18.48 6.89 15.32
C TYR A 44 17.97 5.47 15.56
N PHE A 45 17.69 4.76 14.46
CA PHE A 45 17.35 3.34 14.48
C PHE A 45 18.05 2.64 13.32
N LEU A 46 18.75 1.54 13.62
CA LEU A 46 19.64 0.83 12.69
C LEU A 46 20.65 1.76 11.97
N GLY A 47 21.18 2.76 12.69
CA GLY A 47 22.13 3.73 12.14
C GLY A 47 21.52 4.81 11.23
N LEU A 48 20.21 4.76 10.97
CA LEU A 48 19.50 5.77 10.19
C LEU A 48 18.74 6.74 11.10
N HIS A 49 18.83 8.03 10.78
CA HIS A 49 18.07 9.08 11.46
C HIS A 49 16.57 8.95 11.13
N ARG A 50 15.70 9.34 12.06
CA ARG A 50 14.23 9.37 11.89
C ARG A 50 13.80 9.96 10.55
N HIS A 51 14.48 11.02 10.10
CA HIS A 51 14.15 11.69 8.84
C HIS A 51 14.29 10.74 7.64
N ALA A 52 15.38 9.98 7.57
CA ALA A 52 15.58 8.98 6.52
C ALA A 52 14.50 7.89 6.54
N TRP A 53 14.07 7.44 7.72
CA TRP A 53 12.96 6.49 7.84
C TRP A 53 11.63 7.08 7.36
N VAL A 54 11.38 8.36 7.65
CA VAL A 54 10.20 9.08 7.14
C VAL A 54 10.26 9.20 5.62
N ASP A 55 11.43 9.49 5.05
CA ASP A 55 11.59 9.59 3.60
C ASP A 55 11.36 8.25 2.92
N ILE A 56 11.93 7.15 3.45
CA ILE A 56 11.68 5.79 2.95
C ILE A 56 10.17 5.47 3.01
N HIS A 57 9.50 5.79 4.11
CA HIS A 57 8.06 5.61 4.25
C HIS A 57 7.28 6.42 3.19
N LEU A 58 7.70 7.65 2.91
CA LEU A 58 7.06 8.51 1.91
C LEU A 58 7.23 7.94 0.50
N TYR A 59 8.42 7.46 0.14
CA TYR A 59 8.66 6.85 -1.18
C TYR A 59 7.87 5.56 -1.37
N LEU A 60 7.80 4.71 -0.34
CA LEU A 60 6.95 3.51 -0.37
C LEU A 60 5.46 3.89 -0.47
N ALA A 61 5.01 4.94 0.21
CA ALA A 61 3.63 5.42 0.08
C ALA A 61 3.31 5.86 -1.35
N LEU A 62 4.24 6.56 -2.01
CA LEU A 62 4.08 7.00 -3.39
C LEU A 62 4.05 5.78 -4.34
N LEU A 63 4.94 4.82 -4.14
CA LEU A 63 4.95 3.57 -4.89
C LEU A 63 3.62 2.81 -4.73
N PHE A 64 3.12 2.71 -3.50
CA PHE A 64 1.85 2.06 -3.19
C PHE A 64 0.70 2.69 -3.96
N VAL A 65 0.59 4.01 -3.95
CA VAL A 65 -0.46 4.74 -4.68
C VAL A 65 -0.38 4.46 -6.18
N LEU A 66 0.82 4.50 -6.77
CA LEU A 66 1.01 4.18 -8.19
C LEU A 66 0.61 2.74 -8.52
N LEU A 67 1.00 1.78 -7.68
CA LEU A 67 0.64 0.37 -7.84
C LEU A 67 -0.88 0.15 -7.69
N VAL A 68 -1.56 0.86 -6.79
CA VAL A 68 -3.01 0.79 -6.61
C VAL A 68 -3.74 1.31 -7.86
N ILE A 69 -3.31 2.45 -8.39
CA ILE A 69 -3.87 3.01 -9.63
C ILE A 69 -3.70 1.99 -10.77
N TYR A 70 -2.51 1.43 -10.91
CA TYR A 70 -2.22 0.42 -11.94
C TYR A 70 -3.04 -0.86 -11.73
N HIS A 71 -3.20 -1.32 -10.50
CA HIS A 71 -4.02 -2.48 -10.15
C HIS A 71 -5.49 -2.30 -10.51
N ILE A 72 -6.06 -1.13 -10.19
CA ILE A 72 -7.44 -0.78 -10.54
C ILE A 72 -7.61 -0.76 -12.05
N TRP A 73 -6.66 -0.16 -12.77
CA TRP A 73 -6.70 -0.13 -14.23
C TRP A 73 -6.68 -1.54 -14.83
N LEU A 74 -5.77 -2.41 -14.38
CA LEU A 74 -5.71 -3.81 -14.86
C LEU A 74 -7.00 -4.60 -14.56
N ASN A 75 -7.71 -4.26 -13.48
CA ASN A 75 -8.92 -4.96 -13.04
C ASN A 75 -10.22 -4.22 -13.36
N TRP A 76 -10.17 -3.14 -14.15
CA TRP A 76 -11.32 -2.27 -14.42
C TRP A 76 -12.57 -3.03 -14.92
N THR A 77 -12.40 -3.94 -15.88
CA THR A 77 -13.50 -4.78 -16.39
C THR A 77 -14.14 -5.59 -15.28
N TRP A 78 -13.34 -6.23 -14.42
CA TRP A 78 -13.85 -7.00 -13.29
C TRP A 78 -14.61 -6.12 -12.30
N ILE A 79 -14.11 -4.92 -12.01
CA ILE A 79 -14.77 -3.95 -11.12
C ILE A 79 -16.15 -3.58 -11.67
N VAL A 80 -16.24 -3.17 -12.95
CA VAL A 80 -17.52 -2.77 -13.57
C VAL A 80 -18.53 -3.92 -13.55
N HIS A 81 -18.11 -5.13 -13.92
CA HIS A 81 -18.99 -6.30 -13.93
C HIS A 81 -19.45 -6.68 -12.52
N SER A 82 -18.55 -6.67 -11.54
CA SER A 82 -18.85 -6.99 -10.14
C SER A 82 -19.83 -5.98 -9.54
N THR A 83 -19.62 -4.68 -9.77
CA THR A 83 -20.54 -3.62 -9.32
C THR A 83 -21.91 -3.75 -9.96
N LYS A 84 -21.98 -3.98 -11.27
CA LYS A 84 -23.26 -4.22 -11.98
C LYS A 84 -24.00 -5.44 -11.42
N GLN A 85 -23.30 -6.54 -11.17
CA GLN A 85 -23.88 -7.75 -10.60
C GLN A 85 -24.42 -7.50 -9.19
N HIS A 86 -23.68 -6.78 -8.35
CA HIS A 86 -24.10 -6.45 -6.99
C HIS A 86 -25.36 -5.59 -6.99
N CYS A 87 -25.42 -4.55 -7.83
CA CYS A 87 -26.61 -3.72 -8.00
C CYS A 87 -27.82 -4.49 -8.55
N ARG A 88 -27.62 -5.40 -9.53
CA ARG A 88 -28.70 -6.24 -10.06
C ARG A 88 -29.23 -7.23 -9.04
N ARG A 89 -28.37 -7.78 -8.18
CA ARG A 89 -28.79 -8.70 -7.11
C ARG A 89 -29.57 -7.96 -6.03
N ASN A 90 -29.17 -6.75 -5.66
CA ASN A 90 -29.92 -5.92 -4.71
C ASN A 90 -31.36 -5.63 -5.19
N LYS A 91 -31.53 -5.25 -6.46
CA LYS A 91 -32.86 -5.00 -7.05
C LYS A 91 -33.80 -6.22 -7.10
N LYS A 92 -33.29 -7.46 -6.96
CA LYS A 92 -34.12 -8.67 -6.94
C LYS A 92 -34.58 -9.07 -5.53
N ASN A 93 -34.00 -8.47 -4.50
CA ASN A 93 -34.27 -8.77 -3.09
C ASN A 93 -35.17 -7.72 -2.41
N ILE A 94 -35.64 -6.72 -3.17
CA ILE A 94 -36.62 -5.70 -2.80
C ILE A 94 -37.86 -5.98 -3.62
#